data_AF-A0A0B6AAH8-F1
#
_entry.id   AF-A0A0B6AAH8-F1
#
_cell.length_a   1.000
_cell.length_b   1.000
_cell.length_c   1.000
_cell.angle_alpha   90.00
_cell.angle_beta   90.00
_cell.angle_gamma   90.00
#
_symmetry.space_group_name_H-M   'P 1'
#
loop_
_entity.id
_entity.type
_entity.pdbx_description
1 polymer ?
#
loop_
_entity_poly.entity_id
_entity_poly.type
_entity_poly.pdbx_seq_one_letter_code
_entity_poly.pdbx_strand_id
1 'polypeptide(L)' 'MGTRVSYPAEIKIKAIEMRLAGIPVKEVLSQLNIRSYTQLKRWMRWYKNGEMYRF' A
#
# COMPACT_ATOMS: atom_id res chain seq x y z
N MET A 1 -19.36 14.06 -2.15
CA MET A 1 -18.85 13.02 -3.06
C MET A 1 -17.38 12.79 -2.73
N GLY A 2 -17.02 11.64 -2.15
CA GLY A 2 -15.61 11.34 -1.85
C GLY A 2 -14.87 10.99 -3.13
N THR A 3 -13.86 11.78 -3.52
CA THR A 3 -12.99 11.47 -4.65
C THR A 3 -12.27 10.15 -4.36
N ARG A 4 -12.59 9.13 -5.16
CA ARG A 4 -12.01 7.79 -5.01
C ARG A 4 -10.56 7.84 -5.49
N VAL A 5 -9.63 8.06 -4.57
CA VAL A 5 -8.20 8.06 -4.88
C VAL A 5 -7.78 6.63 -5.22
N SER A 6 -7.60 6.36 -6.50
CA SER A 6 -6.98 5.13 -6.99
C SER A 6 -5.48 5.35 -7.04
N TYR A 7 -4.72 4.57 -6.28
CA TYR A 7 -3.27 4.55 -6.39
C TYR A 7 -2.86 3.59 -7.52
N PRO A 8 -1.88 3.94 -8.37
CA PRO A 8 -1.31 3.03 -9.34
C PRO A 8 -0.63 1.83 -8.67
N ALA A 9 -0.53 0.71 -9.40
CA ALA A 9 0.09 -0.53 -8.92
C ALA A 9 1.52 -0.31 -8.39
N GLU A 10 2.29 0.58 -9.03
CA GLU A 10 3.65 0.94 -8.63
C GLU A 10 3.74 1.43 -7.19
N ILE A 11 2.80 2.31 -6.75
CA ILE A 11 2.77 2.80 -5.37
C ILE A 11 2.45 1.66 -4.40
N LYS A 12 1.56 0.75 -4.79
CA LYS A 12 1.16 -0.40 -3.94
C LYS A 12 2.31 -1.37 -3.75
N ILE A 13 3.02 -1.70 -4.84
CA ILE A 13 4.19 -2.58 -4.83
C ILE A 13 5.31 -1.93 -4.01
N LYS A 14 5.61 -0.65 -4.23
CA LYS A 14 6.63 0.08 -3.48
C LYS A 14 6.31 0.11 -1.98
N ALA A 15 5.04 0.29 -1.61
CA ALA A 15 4.61 0.25 -0.21
C ALA A 15 4.83 -1.13 0.45
N ILE A 16 4.62 -2.21 -0.30
CA ILE A 16 4.87 -3.58 0.17
C ILE A 16 6.37 -3.82 0.30
N GLU A 17 7.17 -3.41 -0.68
CA GLU A 17 8.62 -3.55 -0.66
C GLU A 17 9.23 -2.83 0.55
N MET A 18 8.80 -1.60 0.83
CA MET A 18 9.21 -0.89 2.05
C MET A 18 8.83 -1.65 3.33
N ARG A 19 7.64 -2.27 3.37
CA ARG A 19 7.20 -3.08 4.51
C ARG A 19 8.03 -4.34 4.67
N LEU A 20 8.47 -4.97 3.58
CA LEU A 20 9.37 -6.12 3.59
C LEU A 20 10.79 -5.72 4.02
N ALA A 21 11.22 -4.51 3.67
CA ALA A 21 12.48 -3.91 4.13
C ALA A 21 12.47 -3.53 5.63
N GLY A 22 11.37 -3.76 6.34
CA GLY A 22 11.25 -3.47 7.77
C GLY A 22 10.87 -2.01 8.09
N ILE A 23 10.52 -1.20 7.08
CA ILE A 23 10.16 0.21 7.29
C ILE A 23 8.83 0.30 8.05
N PRO A 24 8.73 1.19 9.06
CA PRO A 24 7.49 1.38 9.80
C PRO A 24 6.38 1.93 8.91
N VAL A 25 5.14 1.48 9.13
CA VAL A 25 3.94 1.90 8.37
C VAL A 25 3.83 3.42 8.28
N LYS A 26 4.13 4.14 9.37
CA LYS A 26 4.06 5.61 9.41
C LYS A 26 4.97 6.28 8.37
N GLU A 27 6.19 5.78 8.20
CA GLU A 27 7.10 6.30 7.17
C GLU A 27 6.61 5.96 5.77
N VAL A 28 6.15 4.73 5.54
CA VAL A 28 5.60 4.32 4.23
C VAL A 28 4.43 5.21 3.82
N LEU A 29 3.51 5.50 4.74
CA LEU A 29 2.37 6.38 4.49
C LEU A 29 2.80 7.81 4.19
N SER A 30 3.79 8.33 4.92
CA SER A 30 4.34 9.67 4.71
C SER A 30 5.05 9.78 3.35
N GLN A 31 5.96 8.86 3.04
CA GLN A 31 6.76 8.85 1.81
C GLN A 31 5.88 8.67 0.56
N LEU A 32 4.86 7.80 0.63
CA LEU A 32 3.97 7.53 -0.51
C LEU A 32 2.72 8.42 -0.52
N ASN A 33 2.63 9.37 0.41
CA ASN A 33 1.48 10.26 0.62
C ASN A 33 0.13 9.51 0.73
N ILE A 34 0.16 8.31 1.29
CA ILE A 34 -1.03 7.48 1.44
C ILE A 34 -1.78 7.95 2.67
N ARG A 35 -2.99 8.49 2.45
CA ARG A 35 -3.84 8.98 3.55
C ARG A 35 -4.35 7.90 4.49
N SER A 36 -4.43 6.64 4.06
CA SER A 36 -5.15 5.60 4.80
C SER A 36 -4.30 4.37 5.09
N TYR A 37 -4.04 4.12 6.37
CA TYR A 37 -3.32 2.93 6.82
C TYR A 37 -4.05 1.62 6.50
N THR A 38 -5.40 1.64 6.44
CA THR A 38 -6.21 0.47 6.11
C THR A 38 -6.02 0.02 4.66
N GLN A 39 -5.74 0.95 3.74
CA GLN A 39 -5.39 0.61 2.35
C GLN A 39 -4.09 -0.19 2.32
N LEU A 40 -3.07 0.27 3.03
CA LEU A 40 -1.78 -0.44 3.11
C LEU A 40 -1.91 -1.83 3.75
N LYS A 41 -2.73 -1.96 4.80
CA LYS A 41 -3.03 -3.25 5.42
C LYS A 41 -3.72 -4.21 4.44
N ARG A 42 -4.60 -3.69 3.58
CA ARG A 42 -5.28 -4.48 2.54
C ARG A 42 -4.30 -4.93 1.45
N TRP A 43 -3.38 -4.07 1.03
CA TRP A 43 -2.33 -4.42 0.06
C TRP A 43 -1.39 -5.51 0.59
N MET A 44 -0.98 -5.43 1.86
CA MET A 44 -0.21 -6.51 2.48
C MET A 44 -0.99 -7.83 2.55
N ARG A 45 -2.31 -7.78 2.78
CA ARG A 45 -3.15 -8.99 2.75
C ARG A 45 -3.19 -9.61 1.35
N TRP A 46 -3.36 -8.81 0.32
CA TRP A 46 -3.31 -9.28 -1.07
C TRP A 46 -1.95 -9.87 -1.42
N TYR A 47 -0.86 -9.22 -1.00
CA TYR A 47 0.50 -9.75 -1.17
C TYR A 47 0.66 -11.13 -0.53
N LYS A 48 0.25 -11.28 0.74
CA LYS A 48 0.34 -12.56 1.47
C LYS A 48 -0.52 -13.66 0.84
N ASN A 49 -1.63 -13.29 0.22
CA ASN A 49 -2.53 -14.23 -0.48
C ASN A 49 -2.12 -14.50 -1.93
N GLY A 50 -1.07 -13.85 -2.46
CA GLY A 50 -0.70 -13.93 -3.88
C GLY A 50 -1.70 -13.24 -4.83
N GLU A 51 -2.57 -12.38 -4.32
CA GLU A 51 -3.62 -11.68 -5.08
C GLU A 51 -3.08 -10.43 -5.80
N MET A 52 -1.95 -10.56 -6.50
CA MET A 52 -1.30 -9.44 -7.19
C MET A 52 -2.11 -8.87 -8.35
N TYR A 53 -3.05 -9.64 -8.89
CA TYR A 53 -3.98 -9.22 -9.95
C TYR A 53 -4.94 -8.09 -9.53
N ARG A 54 -4.97 -7.72 -8.24
CA ARG A 54 -5.82 -6.64 -7.69
C ARG A 54 -5.11 -5.29 -7.55
N PHE A 55 -3.82 -5.24 -7.90
CA PHE A 55 -3.02 -4.01 -7.82
C PHE A 55 -3.32 -3.03 -8.95
#